data_AF-A0A4Q6B2M2-F1
#
_entry.id   AF-A0A4Q6B2M2-F1
#
_cell.length_a   1.000
_cell.length_b   1.000
_cell.length_c   1.000
_cell.angle_alpha   90.00
_cell.angle_beta   90.00
_cell.angle_gamma   90.00
#
_symmetry.space_group_name_H-M   'P 1'
#
loop_
_entity.id
_entity.type
_entity.pdbx_description
1 polymer ?
#
loop_
_entity_poly.entity_id
_entity_poly.type
_entity_poly.pdbx_seq_one_letter_code
_entity_poly.pdbx_strand_id
1 'polypeptide(L)'
;MDKRLNDTVLANSYDAGHQSLSWDPGQPGGLLSGIDLASIIESPDAAEIVPNLPVQPLYYALKQRGFEDSLEILALLSTEQVVHMADYEAWDADDFSQRRMLNFLKYFGEISAEQLYTRFADLDEEYQIATLEGLLTVYEVEHMFDLPHDVEERAFKMPCDTVFYEIHLESKDDVEFVEKLMESVREHNMVYAYALLSHATHNPPAENEAQV
;
A
#
# COMPACT_ATOMS: atom_id res chain seq x y z
N MET A 1 7.52 7.23 57.50
CA MET A 1 6.86 5.92 57.33
C MET A 1 5.84 6.07 56.23
N ASP A 2 6.21 5.53 55.07
CA ASP A 2 5.50 5.64 53.80
C ASP A 2 4.09 5.07 53.87
N LYS A 3 3.10 5.88 53.48
CA LYS A 3 1.81 5.38 53.03
C LYS A 3 1.94 5.03 51.55
N ARG A 4 2.45 3.83 51.25
CA ARG A 4 2.28 3.25 49.92
C ARG A 4 0.78 3.06 49.69
N LEU A 5 0.25 3.70 48.66
CA LEU A 5 -1.09 3.44 48.16
C LEU A 5 -1.16 1.97 47.75
N ASN A 6 -2.18 1.25 48.21
CA ASN A 6 -2.42 -0.13 47.84
C ASN A 6 -2.70 -0.22 46.33
N ASP A 7 -1.98 -1.07 45.61
CA ASP A 7 -2.14 -1.28 44.16
C ASP A 7 -3.57 -1.66 43.77
N THR A 8 -4.33 -2.28 44.67
CA THR A 8 -5.75 -2.62 44.49
C THR A 8 -6.67 -1.39 44.43
N VAL A 9 -6.31 -0.29 45.10
CA VAL A 9 -7.09 0.97 45.07
C VAL A 9 -6.83 1.73 43.76
N LEU A 10 -5.60 1.67 43.24
CA LEU A 10 -5.27 2.20 41.91
C LEU A 10 -5.98 1.41 40.81
N ALA A 11 -5.90 0.07 40.82
CA ALA A 11 -6.57 -0.79 39.83
C ALA A 11 -8.09 -0.55 39.77
N ASN A 12 -8.76 -0.48 40.93
CA ASN A 12 -10.20 -0.21 40.99
C ASN A 12 -10.56 1.22 40.54
N SER A 13 -9.65 2.20 40.69
CA SER A 13 -9.89 3.57 40.21
C SER A 13 -9.72 3.69 38.68
N TYR A 14 -8.85 2.88 38.08
CA TYR A 14 -8.69 2.80 36.62
C TYR A 14 -9.88 2.08 35.97
N ASP A 15 -10.35 0.97 36.55
CA ASP A 15 -11.52 0.24 36.01
C ASP A 15 -12.83 1.03 36.13
N ALA A 16 -13.00 1.80 37.21
CA ALA A 16 -14.19 2.64 37.39
C ALA A 16 -14.24 3.82 36.40
N GLY A 17 -13.09 4.30 35.91
CA GLY A 17 -13.01 5.40 34.94
C GLY A 17 -13.43 5.00 33.53
N HIS A 18 -13.26 3.72 33.15
CA HIS A 18 -13.62 3.22 31.82
C HIS A 18 -15.07 2.77 31.68
N GLN A 19 -15.75 2.45 32.79
CA GLN A 19 -17.15 1.97 32.76
C GLN A 19 -18.21 3.06 32.88
N SER A 20 -17.85 4.29 33.27
CA SER A 20 -18.80 5.40 33.42
C SER A 20 -18.87 6.36 32.23
N LEU A 21 -18.05 6.15 31.21
CA LEU A 21 -18.16 6.87 29.94
C LEU A 21 -18.94 5.99 28.97
N SER A 22 -20.27 6.07 29.04
CA SER A 22 -21.08 5.75 27.86
C SER A 22 -20.70 6.78 26.79
N TRP A 23 -19.67 6.47 26.02
CA TRP A 23 -19.33 7.21 24.83
C TRP A 23 -20.48 6.99 23.85
N ASP A 24 -21.44 7.90 23.89
CA ASP A 24 -22.41 8.11 22.84
C ASP A 24 -21.89 9.32 22.05
N PRO A 25 -21.16 9.10 20.94
CA PRO A 25 -20.72 10.19 20.09
C PRO A 25 -21.97 10.77 19.45
N GLY A 26 -22.66 11.67 20.15
CA GLY A 26 -23.71 12.48 19.56
C GLY A 26 -23.23 13.03 18.23
N GLN A 27 -24.14 13.19 17.26
CA GLN A 27 -23.76 13.56 15.89
C GLN A 27 -22.75 14.69 15.91
N PRO A 28 -21.53 14.47 15.41
CA PRO A 28 -20.48 15.43 15.64
C PRO A 28 -20.80 16.73 14.88
N GLY A 29 -20.56 17.87 15.51
CA GLY A 29 -20.75 19.18 14.92
C GLY A 29 -19.41 19.88 14.66
N GLY A 30 -19.29 20.61 13.55
CA GLY A 30 -18.08 21.37 13.18
C GLY A 30 -17.04 20.53 12.43
N LEU A 31 -15.74 20.82 12.56
CA LEU A 31 -14.63 20.10 11.91
C LEU A 31 -14.63 18.57 12.21
N LEU A 32 -15.34 18.15 13.26
CA LEU A 32 -15.51 16.76 13.66
C LEU A 32 -16.74 16.09 13.05
N SER A 33 -17.61 16.82 12.33
CA SER A 33 -18.91 16.34 11.81
C SER A 33 -18.84 15.23 10.76
N GLY A 34 -17.64 14.64 10.56
CA GLY A 34 -17.33 13.81 9.41
C GLY A 34 -17.21 14.68 8.16
N ILE A 35 -16.27 14.30 7.29
CA ILE A 35 -16.23 14.81 5.94
C ILE A 35 -17.40 14.16 5.18
N ASP A 36 -18.32 14.97 4.67
CA ASP A 36 -19.41 14.49 3.82
C ASP A 36 -18.89 14.26 2.40
N LEU A 37 -18.37 13.04 2.17
CA LEU A 37 -17.84 12.64 0.87
C LEU A 37 -18.90 12.70 -0.24
N ALA A 38 -20.18 12.44 0.08
CA ALA A 38 -21.23 12.47 -0.94
C ALA A 38 -21.43 13.90 -1.47
N SER A 39 -21.52 14.88 -0.57
CA SER A 39 -21.61 16.29 -0.96
C SER A 39 -20.37 16.77 -1.71
N ILE A 40 -19.17 16.28 -1.36
CA ILE A 40 -17.93 16.65 -2.06
C ILE A 40 -17.91 16.08 -3.48
N ILE A 41 -18.30 14.82 -3.68
CA ILE A 41 -18.35 14.19 -5.02
C ILE A 41 -19.30 14.95 -5.95
N GLU A 42 -20.42 15.45 -5.43
CA GLU A 42 -21.39 16.24 -6.21
C GLU A 42 -20.94 17.69 -6.47
N SER A 43 -19.88 18.16 -5.80
CA SER A 43 -19.39 19.53 -5.94
C SER A 43 -18.60 19.72 -7.25
N PRO A 44 -18.86 20.79 -8.02
CA PRO A 44 -18.03 21.12 -9.18
C PRO A 44 -16.58 21.48 -8.80
N ASP A 45 -16.36 21.84 -7.53
CA ASP A 45 -15.06 22.26 -7.00
C ASP A 45 -14.31 21.12 -6.29
N ALA A 46 -14.75 19.86 -6.44
CA ALA A 46 -14.16 18.71 -5.76
C ALA A 46 -12.63 18.60 -5.96
N ALA A 47 -12.17 18.86 -7.19
CA ALA A 47 -10.75 18.83 -7.53
C ALA A 47 -9.92 19.91 -6.83
N GLU A 48 -10.54 21.02 -6.39
CA GLU A 48 -9.89 22.04 -5.57
C GLU A 48 -10.02 21.72 -4.07
N ILE A 49 -11.15 21.18 -3.64
CA ILE A 49 -11.44 20.91 -2.22
C ILE A 49 -10.63 19.73 -1.70
N VAL A 50 -10.68 18.58 -2.38
CA VAL A 50 -10.13 17.31 -1.88
C VAL A 50 -8.64 17.40 -1.51
N PRO A 51 -7.74 17.94 -2.36
CA PRO A 51 -6.32 18.04 -2.05
C PRO A 51 -6.01 18.87 -0.79
N ASN A 52 -6.93 19.76 -0.39
CA ASN A 52 -6.77 20.67 0.73
C ASN A 52 -7.42 20.16 2.04
N LEU A 53 -8.11 19.02 2.00
CA LEU A 53 -8.71 18.43 3.18
C LEU A 53 -7.63 17.87 4.13
N PRO A 54 -7.82 17.99 5.46
CA PRO A 54 -6.93 17.36 6.42
C PRO A 54 -6.89 15.83 6.21
N VAL A 55 -5.67 15.29 6.08
CA VAL A 55 -5.42 13.88 5.73
C VAL A 55 -6.18 12.92 6.65
N GLN A 56 -6.03 13.06 7.96
CA GLN A 56 -6.54 12.08 8.93
C GLN A 56 -8.08 12.03 8.97
N PRO A 57 -8.82 13.17 9.06
CA PRO A 57 -10.27 13.17 8.87
C PRO A 57 -10.72 12.58 7.53
N LEU A 58 -10.01 12.87 6.43
CA LEU A 58 -10.35 12.35 5.10
C LEU A 58 -10.17 10.84 5.04
N TYR A 59 -9.06 10.34 5.57
CA TYR A 59 -8.79 8.91 5.70
C TYR A 59 -9.92 8.19 6.46
N TYR A 60 -10.32 8.70 7.63
CA TYR A 60 -11.41 8.07 8.39
C TYR A 60 -12.75 8.12 7.65
N ALA A 61 -13.05 9.20 6.92
CA ALA A 61 -14.25 9.26 6.11
C ALA A 61 -14.23 8.23 4.96
N LEU A 62 -13.08 8.06 4.31
CA LEU A 62 -12.88 7.04 3.27
C LEU A 62 -13.02 5.62 3.86
N LYS A 63 -12.42 5.34 5.03
CA LYS A 63 -12.57 4.05 5.72
C LYS A 63 -14.01 3.75 6.13
N GLN A 64 -14.75 4.76 6.56
CA GLN A 64 -16.14 4.61 6.96
C GLN A 64 -17.05 4.31 5.76
N ARG A 65 -16.76 4.95 4.61
CA ARG A 65 -17.51 4.74 3.37
C ARG A 65 -17.10 3.48 2.62
N GLY A 66 -15.84 3.07 2.71
CA GLY A 66 -15.21 2.11 1.80
C GLY A 66 -14.38 2.85 0.75
N PHE A 67 -13.17 2.36 0.50
CA PHE A 67 -12.28 2.94 -0.51
C PHE A 67 -12.79 2.65 -1.93
N GLU A 68 -13.30 1.43 -2.13
CA GLU A 68 -13.95 0.96 -3.35
C GLU A 68 -15.16 1.82 -3.76
N ASP A 69 -15.88 2.38 -2.78
CA ASP A 69 -17.05 3.24 -2.98
C ASP A 69 -16.69 4.74 -3.08
N SER A 70 -15.39 5.04 -3.14
CA SER A 70 -14.83 6.40 -3.08
C SER A 70 -13.72 6.65 -4.11
N LEU A 71 -13.69 5.89 -5.21
CA LEU A 71 -12.64 6.01 -6.24
C LEU A 71 -12.55 7.42 -6.84
N GLU A 72 -13.67 8.14 -6.96
CA GLU A 72 -13.68 9.52 -7.47
C GLU A 72 -12.94 10.49 -6.55
N ILE A 73 -12.97 10.24 -5.24
CA ILE A 73 -12.21 11.02 -4.26
C ILE A 73 -10.75 10.60 -4.25
N LEU A 74 -10.46 9.29 -4.34
CA LEU A 74 -9.10 8.76 -4.42
C LEU A 74 -8.32 9.36 -5.60
N ALA A 75 -8.98 9.52 -6.75
CA ALA A 75 -8.40 10.14 -7.94
C ALA A 75 -7.92 11.58 -7.71
N LEU A 76 -8.51 12.30 -6.74
CA LEU A 76 -8.27 13.70 -6.45
C LEU A 76 -7.31 13.94 -5.27
N LEU A 77 -6.80 12.87 -4.64
CA LEU A 77 -5.88 13.02 -3.51
C LEU A 77 -4.58 13.71 -3.93
N SER A 78 -4.06 14.56 -3.05
CA SER A 78 -2.68 15.06 -3.15
C SER A 78 -1.67 13.95 -2.85
N THR A 79 -0.43 14.12 -3.34
CA THR A 79 0.67 13.20 -3.03
C THR A 79 0.88 13.04 -1.51
N GLU A 80 0.88 14.16 -0.77
CA GLU A 80 0.99 14.15 0.70
C GLU A 80 -0.11 13.30 1.34
N GLN A 81 -1.36 13.45 0.90
CA GLN A 81 -2.48 12.64 1.41
C GLN A 81 -2.27 11.14 1.12
N VAL A 82 -1.85 10.78 -0.10
CA VAL A 82 -1.61 9.38 -0.48
C VAL A 82 -0.50 8.76 0.37
N VAL A 83 0.64 9.43 0.53
CA VAL A 83 1.78 8.94 1.32
C VAL A 83 1.38 8.70 2.77
N HIS A 84 0.69 9.66 3.39
CA HIS A 84 0.22 9.50 4.78
C HIS A 84 -0.86 8.42 4.92
N MET A 85 -1.76 8.26 3.96
CA MET A 85 -2.76 7.18 3.99
C MET A 85 -2.11 5.81 3.77
N ALA A 86 -1.08 5.73 2.92
CA ALA A 86 -0.29 4.53 2.74
C ALA A 86 0.41 4.11 4.04
N ASP A 87 0.96 5.07 4.79
CA ASP A 87 1.52 4.84 6.13
C ASP A 87 0.47 4.25 7.09
N TYR A 88 -0.73 4.83 7.16
CA TYR A 88 -1.82 4.31 8.00
C TYR A 88 -2.29 2.91 7.58
N GLU A 89 -2.29 2.61 6.28
CA GLU A 89 -2.73 1.34 5.74
C GLU A 89 -1.67 0.24 5.84
N ALA A 90 -0.39 0.56 5.67
CA ALA A 90 0.63 -0.46 5.52
C ALA A 90 1.20 -0.97 6.84
N TRP A 91 1.20 -0.15 7.90
CA TRP A 91 1.80 -0.51 9.17
C TRP A 91 0.79 -1.10 10.16
N ASP A 92 1.21 -2.15 10.87
CA ASP A 92 0.57 -2.64 12.09
C ASP A 92 1.59 -2.56 13.24
N ALA A 93 1.46 -1.53 14.08
CA ALA A 93 2.49 -1.12 15.03
C ALA A 93 3.86 -0.93 14.34
N ASP A 94 4.84 -1.80 14.62
CA ASP A 94 6.19 -1.71 14.08
C ASP A 94 6.42 -2.65 12.87
N ASP A 95 5.38 -3.36 12.41
CA ASP A 95 5.47 -4.34 11.33
C ASP A 95 4.85 -3.80 10.04
N PHE A 96 5.66 -3.72 8.98
CA PHE A 96 5.19 -3.38 7.64
C PHE A 96 4.45 -4.57 7.00
N SER A 97 3.26 -4.33 6.47
CA SER A 97 2.44 -5.34 5.80
C SER A 97 2.36 -5.10 4.29
N GLN A 98 3.17 -5.82 3.54
CA GLN A 98 3.14 -5.85 2.06
C GLN A 98 1.74 -6.07 1.51
N ARG A 99 1.01 -7.05 2.08
CA ARG A 99 -0.36 -7.35 1.66
C ARG A 99 -1.30 -6.17 1.84
N ARG A 100 -1.19 -5.42 2.95
CA ARG A 100 -2.05 -4.24 3.19
C ARG A 100 -1.69 -3.12 2.22
N MET A 101 -0.40 -2.89 1.97
CA MET A 101 0.05 -1.91 0.98
C MET A 101 -0.45 -2.26 -0.43
N LEU A 102 -0.29 -3.51 -0.87
CA LEU A 102 -0.81 -3.97 -2.17
C LEU A 102 -2.33 -3.78 -2.25
N ASN A 103 -3.08 -4.10 -1.20
CA ASN A 103 -4.52 -3.90 -1.17
C ASN A 103 -4.92 -2.41 -1.23
N PHE A 104 -4.14 -1.53 -0.63
CA PHE A 104 -4.36 -0.09 -0.75
C PHE A 104 -4.08 0.40 -2.19
N LEU A 105 -3.00 -0.08 -2.82
CA LEU A 105 -2.66 0.27 -4.20
C LEU A 105 -3.68 -0.24 -5.22
N LYS A 106 -4.38 -1.35 -4.93
CA LYS A 106 -5.44 -1.90 -5.81
C LYS A 106 -6.49 -0.87 -6.17
N TYR A 107 -6.91 -0.02 -5.22
CA TYR A 107 -7.91 1.02 -5.49
C TYR A 107 -7.45 2.01 -6.57
N PHE A 108 -6.17 2.38 -6.60
CA PHE A 108 -5.64 3.23 -7.68
C PHE A 108 -5.57 2.49 -9.02
N GLY A 109 -5.29 1.19 -8.98
CA GLY A 109 -5.36 0.31 -10.16
C GLY A 109 -6.78 0.15 -10.72
N GLU A 110 -7.82 0.28 -9.90
CA GLU A 110 -9.22 0.30 -10.34
C GLU A 110 -9.58 1.61 -11.06
N ILE A 111 -8.92 2.72 -10.71
CA ILE A 111 -9.10 4.01 -11.39
C ILE A 111 -8.43 3.98 -12.78
N SER A 112 -7.12 3.76 -12.83
CA SER A 112 -6.36 3.61 -14.08
C SER A 112 -4.94 3.10 -13.85
N ALA A 113 -4.28 2.62 -14.92
CA ALA A 113 -2.85 2.28 -14.87
C ALA A 113 -1.98 3.50 -14.54
N GLU A 114 -2.34 4.69 -15.07
CA GLU A 114 -1.64 5.94 -14.77
C GLU A 114 -1.72 6.33 -13.29
N GLN A 115 -2.89 6.19 -12.67
CA GLN A 115 -3.05 6.45 -11.24
C GLN A 115 -2.27 5.46 -10.39
N LEU A 116 -2.31 4.17 -10.72
CA LEU A 116 -1.50 3.15 -10.05
C LEU A 116 0.00 3.49 -10.11
N TYR A 117 0.51 3.79 -11.30
CA TYR A 117 1.90 4.20 -11.49
C TYR A 117 2.22 5.46 -10.67
N THR A 118 1.41 6.51 -10.82
CA THR A 118 1.65 7.79 -10.17
C THR A 118 1.68 7.62 -8.65
N ARG A 119 0.71 6.88 -8.09
CA ARG A 119 0.59 6.72 -6.63
C ARG A 119 1.66 5.82 -6.05
N PHE A 120 2.10 4.81 -6.78
CA PHE A 120 3.25 4.02 -6.36
C PHE A 120 4.55 4.82 -6.42
N ALA A 121 4.77 5.58 -7.49
CA ALA A 121 5.97 6.41 -7.66
C ALA A 121 6.03 7.61 -6.69
N ASP A 122 4.87 8.08 -6.21
CA ASP A 122 4.73 9.11 -5.19
C ASP A 122 5.19 8.65 -3.79
N LEU A 123 5.21 7.33 -3.53
CA LEU A 123 5.70 6.78 -2.26
C LEU A 123 7.21 7.00 -2.13
N ASP A 124 7.71 7.11 -0.90
CA ASP A 124 9.16 7.09 -0.69
C ASP A 124 9.76 5.74 -1.14
N GLU A 125 11.03 5.76 -1.57
CA GLU A 125 11.73 4.58 -2.09
C GLU A 125 11.68 3.37 -1.13
N GLU A 126 11.75 3.63 0.18
CA GLU A 126 11.65 2.58 1.22
C GLU A 126 10.31 1.83 1.14
N TYR A 127 9.20 2.53 0.92
CA TYR A 127 7.89 1.90 0.74
C TYR A 127 7.80 1.11 -0.55
N GLN A 128 8.35 1.65 -1.64
CA GLN A 128 8.35 0.98 -2.94
C GLN A 128 9.11 -0.34 -2.88
N ILE A 129 10.31 -0.32 -2.29
CA ILE A 129 11.14 -1.52 -2.09
C ILE A 129 10.44 -2.48 -1.14
N ALA A 130 10.01 -2.01 0.05
CA ALA A 130 9.36 -2.88 1.03
C ALA A 130 8.10 -3.56 0.47
N THR A 131 7.35 -2.89 -0.42
CA THR A 131 6.17 -3.47 -1.08
C THR A 131 6.51 -4.65 -1.99
N LEU A 132 7.65 -4.60 -2.68
CA LEU A 132 8.06 -5.61 -3.67
C LEU A 132 9.10 -6.61 -3.14
N GLU A 133 9.69 -6.33 -1.98
CA GLU A 133 10.77 -7.12 -1.40
C GLU A 133 10.38 -8.59 -1.25
N GLY A 134 11.18 -9.50 -1.81
CA GLY A 134 10.92 -10.92 -1.70
C GLY A 134 9.77 -11.44 -2.59
N LEU A 135 9.05 -10.56 -3.28
CA LEU A 135 7.99 -10.95 -4.22
C LEU A 135 8.53 -11.29 -5.61
N LEU A 136 9.73 -10.81 -5.96
CA LEU A 136 10.26 -10.89 -7.32
C LEU A 136 11.57 -11.68 -7.37
N THR A 137 11.71 -12.55 -8.37
CA THR A 137 13.02 -13.09 -8.79
C THR A 137 13.26 -12.69 -10.23
N VAL A 138 14.40 -12.05 -10.49
CA VAL A 138 14.78 -11.58 -11.83
C VAL A 138 15.83 -12.50 -12.45
N TYR A 139 15.66 -12.76 -13.74
CA TYR A 139 16.54 -13.58 -14.56
C TYR A 139 17.04 -12.74 -15.74
N GLU A 140 18.37 -12.68 -15.92
CA GLU A 140 19.01 -12.07 -17.07
C GLU A 140 19.58 -13.17 -17.97
N VAL A 141 18.91 -13.45 -19.08
CA VAL A 141 19.27 -14.52 -20.04
C VAL A 141 19.13 -14.04 -21.47
N GLU A 142 19.88 -14.60 -22.41
CA GLU A 142 19.81 -14.18 -23.83
C GLU A 142 18.49 -14.61 -24.49
N HIS A 143 17.98 -15.78 -24.12
CA HIS A 143 16.74 -16.33 -24.67
C HIS A 143 15.83 -16.89 -23.56
N MET A 144 14.52 -16.80 -23.75
CA MET A 144 13.52 -17.34 -22.81
C MET A 144 13.71 -18.84 -22.53
N PHE A 145 14.17 -19.62 -23.51
CA PHE A 145 14.44 -21.05 -23.38
C PHE A 145 15.66 -21.37 -22.51
N ASP A 146 16.45 -20.36 -22.13
CA ASP A 146 17.57 -20.50 -21.19
C ASP A 146 17.10 -20.42 -19.73
N LEU A 147 15.82 -20.06 -19.49
CA LEU A 147 15.21 -20.12 -18.17
C LEU A 147 15.04 -21.58 -17.70
N PRO A 148 15.06 -21.83 -16.38
CA PRO A 148 14.61 -23.12 -15.84
C PRO A 148 13.21 -23.46 -16.35
N HIS A 149 12.98 -24.72 -16.73
CA HIS A 149 11.75 -25.13 -17.40
C HIS A 149 10.47 -24.88 -16.56
N ASP A 150 10.59 -24.96 -15.23
CA ASP A 150 9.51 -24.66 -14.28
C ASP A 150 9.23 -23.16 -14.11
N VAL A 151 10.17 -22.31 -14.51
CA VAL A 151 10.07 -20.85 -14.49
C VAL A 151 9.53 -20.31 -15.82
N GLU A 152 9.88 -20.93 -16.95
CA GLU A 152 9.49 -20.50 -18.31
C GLU A 152 7.97 -20.24 -18.43
N GLU A 153 7.13 -21.09 -17.83
CA GLU A 153 5.66 -20.98 -17.90
C GLU A 153 5.09 -19.87 -17.00
N ARG A 154 5.84 -19.41 -16.01
CA ARG A 154 5.39 -18.44 -14.98
C ARG A 154 6.09 -17.09 -15.09
N ALA A 155 7.16 -17.00 -15.86
CA ALA A 155 7.95 -15.80 -16.01
C ALA A 155 7.25 -14.74 -16.86
N PHE A 156 7.30 -13.51 -16.37
CA PHE A 156 6.93 -12.31 -17.10
C PHE A 156 8.14 -11.78 -17.85
N LYS A 157 7.89 -11.21 -19.03
CA LYS A 157 8.93 -10.80 -19.97
C LYS A 157 9.05 -9.28 -20.03
N MET A 158 10.27 -8.76 -19.90
CA MET A 158 10.56 -7.35 -20.17
C MET A 158 10.73 -7.08 -21.67
N PRO A 159 10.45 -5.86 -22.16
CA PRO A 159 10.54 -5.54 -23.60
C PRO A 159 11.93 -5.65 -24.24
N CYS A 160 13.01 -5.78 -23.47
CA CYS A 160 14.36 -5.99 -24.00
C CYS A 160 14.62 -7.43 -24.47
N ASP A 161 13.69 -8.35 -24.21
CA ASP A 161 13.79 -9.78 -24.52
C ASP A 161 14.89 -10.55 -23.79
N THR A 162 15.66 -9.89 -22.91
CA THR A 162 16.76 -10.50 -22.15
C THR A 162 16.59 -10.44 -20.63
N VAL A 163 15.52 -9.80 -20.15
CA VAL A 163 15.19 -9.72 -18.73
C VAL A 163 13.81 -10.32 -18.51
N PHE A 164 13.73 -11.24 -17.56
CA PHE A 164 12.51 -11.95 -17.18
C PHE A 164 12.38 -11.90 -15.67
N TYR A 165 11.16 -12.04 -15.14
CA TYR A 165 10.96 -12.14 -13.70
C TYR A 165 9.79 -13.03 -13.34
N GLU A 166 9.87 -13.65 -12.17
CA GLU A 166 8.81 -14.43 -11.55
C GLU A 166 8.25 -13.69 -10.33
N ILE A 167 6.94 -13.82 -10.11
CA ILE A 167 6.24 -13.24 -8.96
C ILE A 167 5.88 -14.37 -7.97
N HIS A 168 6.37 -14.27 -6.73
CA HIS A 168 6.22 -15.26 -5.66
C HIS A 168 5.07 -14.90 -4.72
N LEU A 169 3.85 -15.20 -5.13
CA LEU A 169 2.65 -15.05 -4.32
C LEU A 169 1.74 -16.27 -4.44
N GLU A 170 1.08 -16.66 -3.34
CA GLU A 170 0.18 -17.82 -3.34
C GLU A 170 -1.12 -17.56 -4.10
N SER A 171 -1.60 -16.32 -4.06
CA SER A 171 -2.86 -15.90 -4.67
C SER A 171 -2.65 -15.49 -6.12
N LYS A 172 -3.37 -16.12 -7.05
CA LYS A 172 -3.35 -15.74 -8.47
C LYS A 172 -3.77 -14.28 -8.68
N ASP A 173 -4.77 -13.82 -7.93
CA ASP A 173 -5.25 -12.44 -8.03
C ASP A 173 -4.19 -11.43 -7.57
N ASP A 174 -3.36 -11.79 -6.59
CA ASP A 174 -2.26 -10.93 -6.13
C ASP A 174 -1.09 -10.96 -7.12
N VAL A 175 -0.78 -12.12 -7.74
CA VAL A 175 0.19 -12.21 -8.84
C VAL A 175 -0.24 -11.31 -10.01
N GLU A 176 -1.50 -11.41 -10.44
CA GLU A 176 -2.05 -10.58 -11.51
C GLU A 176 -1.99 -9.09 -11.17
N PHE A 177 -2.24 -8.73 -9.91
CA PHE A 177 -2.13 -7.34 -9.47
C PHE A 177 -0.70 -6.82 -9.47
N VAL A 178 0.27 -7.58 -8.96
CA VAL A 178 1.69 -7.18 -9.01
C VAL A 178 2.18 -7.07 -10.45
N GLU A 179 1.75 -7.97 -11.35
CA GLU A 179 2.07 -7.81 -12.78
C GLU A 179 1.43 -6.54 -13.35
N LYS A 180 0.18 -6.23 -13.01
CA LYS A 180 -0.48 -4.99 -13.44
C LYS A 180 0.25 -3.74 -12.92
N LEU A 181 0.77 -3.78 -11.69
CA LEU A 181 1.62 -2.73 -11.15
C LEU A 181 2.90 -2.61 -11.98
N MET A 182 3.63 -3.70 -12.20
CA MET A 182 4.86 -3.68 -13.01
C MET A 182 4.59 -3.22 -14.44
N GLU A 183 3.49 -3.65 -15.06
CA GLU A 183 3.05 -3.18 -16.37
C GLU A 183 2.82 -1.67 -16.38
N SER A 184 2.08 -1.14 -15.40
CA SER A 184 1.87 0.30 -15.29
C SER A 184 3.19 1.08 -15.16
N VAL A 185 4.17 0.55 -14.41
CA VAL A 185 5.49 1.16 -14.28
C VAL A 185 6.26 1.11 -15.60
N ARG A 186 6.25 -0.03 -16.32
CA ARG A 186 6.91 -0.19 -17.62
C ARG A 186 6.37 0.77 -18.67
N GLU A 187 5.06 0.95 -18.70
CA GLU A 187 4.38 1.83 -19.67
C GLU A 187 4.76 3.31 -19.49
N HIS A 188 4.94 3.75 -18.25
CA HIS A 188 5.19 5.16 -17.93
C HIS A 188 6.68 5.49 -17.77
N ASN A 189 7.48 4.57 -17.21
CA ASN A 189 8.89 4.78 -16.95
C ASN A 189 9.70 3.46 -16.94
N MET A 190 10.20 3.09 -18.12
CA MET A 190 10.99 1.87 -18.32
C MET A 190 12.26 1.82 -17.45
N VAL A 191 12.94 2.95 -17.25
CA VAL A 191 14.17 3.01 -16.44
C VAL A 191 13.87 2.68 -14.98
N TYR A 192 12.76 3.23 -14.48
CA TYR A 192 12.29 2.96 -13.13
C TYR A 192 11.82 1.51 -12.95
N ALA A 193 11.18 0.90 -13.96
CA ALA A 193 10.84 -0.52 -13.93
C ALA A 193 12.08 -1.41 -13.73
N TYR A 194 13.17 -1.16 -14.47
CA TYR A 194 14.42 -1.90 -14.28
C TYR A 194 15.06 -1.65 -12.91
N ALA A 195 14.99 -0.41 -12.40
CA ALA A 195 15.49 -0.09 -11.07
C ALA A 195 14.74 -0.87 -9.98
N LEU A 196 13.41 -0.90 -10.02
CA LEU A 196 12.59 -1.68 -9.09
C LEU A 196 12.93 -3.17 -9.13
N LEU A 197 13.02 -3.75 -10.33
CA LEU A 197 13.42 -5.15 -10.50
C LEU A 197 14.78 -5.41 -9.86
N SER A 198 15.77 -4.56 -10.12
CA SER A 198 17.13 -4.70 -9.55
C SER A 198 17.14 -4.64 -8.02
N HIS A 199 16.35 -3.74 -7.41
CA HIS A 199 16.34 -3.53 -5.96
C HIS A 199 15.45 -4.51 -5.19
N ALA A 200 14.34 -4.96 -5.77
CA ALA A 200 13.37 -5.83 -5.11
C ALA A 200 13.67 -7.33 -5.28
N THR A 201 14.66 -7.69 -6.11
CA THR A 201 14.95 -9.10 -6.43
C THR A 201 15.43 -9.87 -5.20
N HIS A 202 14.70 -10.93 -4.87
CA HIS A 202 15.23 -12.01 -4.08
C HIS A 202 16.21 -12.81 -4.94
N ASN A 203 17.51 -12.65 -4.68
CA ASN A 203 18.49 -13.60 -5.19
C ASN A 203 18.34 -14.88 -4.36
N PRO A 204 17.88 -16.02 -4.94
CA PRO A 204 18.01 -17.28 -4.24
C PRO A 204 19.49 -17.44 -3.86
N PRO A 205 19.82 -17.95 -2.66
CA PRO A 205 21.20 -18.15 -2.27
C PRO A 205 21.85 -18.94 -3.39
N ALA A 206 22.83 -18.33 -4.06
CA ALA A 206 23.58 -18.97 -5.11
C ALA A 206 23.93 -20.37 -4.61
N GLU A 207 23.45 -21.41 -5.28
CA GLU A 207 24.06 -22.71 -5.10
C GLU A 207 25.53 -22.45 -5.31
N ASN A 208 26.31 -22.57 -4.22
CA ASN A 208 27.74 -22.40 -4.25
C ASN A 208 28.22 -23.21 -5.44
N GLU A 209 28.65 -22.51 -6.49
CA GLU A 209 29.41 -23.14 -7.55
C GLU A 209 30.58 -23.80 -6.84
N ALA A 210 30.48 -25.11 -6.69
CA ALA A 210 31.55 -25.96 -6.29
C ALA A 210 32.59 -25.90 -7.40
N GLN A 211 33.45 -24.88 -7.36
CA GLN A 211 34.70 -24.89 -8.09
C GLN A 211 35.74 -25.57 -7.22
N VAL A 212 35.83 -26.89 -7.42
CA VAL A 212 36.98 -27.74 -7.10
C VAL A 212 38.06 -27.51 -8.15
#